data_AF-T0I3I1-F1
#
_entry.id   AF-T0I3I1-F1
#
_cell.length_a   1.000
_cell.length_b   1.000
_cell.length_c   1.000
_cell.angle_alpha   90.00
_cell.angle_beta   90.00
_cell.angle_gamma   90.00
#
_symmetry.space_group_name_H-M   'P 1'
#
loop_
_entity.id
_entity.type
_entity.pdbx_description
1 polymer ?
#
loop_
_entity_poly.entity_id
_entity_poly.type
_entity_poly.pdbx_seq_one_letter_code
_entity_poly.pdbx_strand_id
1 'polypeptide(L)' 'MMKRATACAYLDLSAAEMEREIMSGRLPHPVMLGNTEHWSRVQLDEHLERLTGERQADWRRASPLYNG' A
#
# COMPACT_ATOMS: atom_id res chain seq x y z
N MET A 1 -15.95 -0.92 1.36
CA MET A 1 -15.20 0.24 0.84
C MET A 1 -14.89 1.18 2.01
N MET A 2 -13.72 1.78 2.05
CA MET A 2 -13.17 2.58 3.16
C MET A 2 -13.07 4.03 2.74
N LYS A 3 -13.41 4.96 3.64
CA LYS A 3 -13.14 6.40 3.45
C LYS A 3 -11.65 6.67 3.65
N ARG A 4 -11.16 7.80 3.14
CA ARG A 4 -9.74 8.20 3.24
C ARG A 4 -9.16 8.04 4.65
N ALA A 5 -9.84 8.56 5.67
CA ALA A 5 -9.38 8.48 7.06
C ALA A 5 -9.23 7.03 7.56
N THR A 6 -10.15 6.15 7.20
CA THR A 6 -10.08 4.72 7.58
C THR A 6 -8.97 4.00 6.84
N ALA A 7 -8.76 4.33 5.56
CA ALA A 7 -7.68 3.76 4.77
C ALA A 7 -6.30 4.21 5.30
N CYS A 8 -6.15 5.49 5.67
CA CYS A 8 -4.97 6.01 6.35
C CYS A 8 -4.69 5.26 7.66
N ALA A 9 -5.69 5.13 8.53
CA ALA A 9 -5.55 4.41 9.79
C ALA A 9 -5.23 2.91 9.59
N TYR A 10 -5.77 2.29 8.53
CA TYR A 10 -5.50 0.89 8.22
C TYR A 10 -4.06 0.63 7.80
N LEU A 11 -3.47 1.56 7.04
CA LEU A 11 -2.09 1.47 6.56
C LEU A 11 -1.08 2.10 7.53
N ASP A 12 -1.56 2.68 8.64
CA ASP A 12 -0.77 3.49 9.58
C ASP A 12 0.01 4.62 8.89
N LEU A 13 -0.64 5.32 7.95
CA LEU A 13 -0.07 6.43 7.18
C LEU A 13 -0.85 7.72 7.39
N SER A 14 -0.17 8.87 7.32
CA SER A 14 -0.84 10.16 7.13
C SER A 14 -1.47 10.26 5.73
N ALA A 15 -2.42 11.19 5.56
CA ALA A 15 -3.04 11.42 4.26
C ALA A 15 -2.03 11.83 3.17
N ALA A 16 -1.04 12.64 3.52
CA ALA A 16 0.01 13.07 2.60
C ALA A 16 0.92 11.90 2.19
N GLU A 17 1.23 10.99 3.10
CA GLU A 17 2.00 9.78 2.78
C GLU A 17 1.19 8.85 1.88
N MET A 18 -0.09 8.63 2.19
CA MET A 18 -0.97 7.85 1.32
C MET A 18 -1.02 8.43 -0.11
N GLU A 19 -1.15 9.75 -0.27
CA GLU A 19 -1.15 10.38 -1.60
C GLU A 19 0.19 10.18 -2.34
N ARG A 20 1.33 10.27 -1.64
CA ARG A 20 2.65 9.98 -2.22
C ARG A 20 2.77 8.52 -2.65
N GLU A 21 2.29 7.58 -1.84
CA GLU A 21 2.31 6.16 -2.16
C GLU A 21 1.44 5.85 -3.39
N ILE A 22 0.28 6.49 -3.52
CA ILE A 22 -0.59 6.41 -4.70
C ILE A 22 0.13 6.98 -5.94
N MET A 23 0.73 8.18 -5.83
CA MET A 23 1.51 8.77 -6.93
C MET A 23 2.72 7.93 -7.34
N SER A 24 3.33 7.21 -6.40
CA SER A 24 4.44 6.28 -6.66
C SER A 24 4.00 4.95 -7.27
N GLY A 25 2.69 4.69 -7.37
CA GLY A 25 2.13 3.44 -7.89
C GLY A 25 2.22 2.26 -6.93
N ARG A 26 2.58 2.49 -5.65
CA ARG A 26 2.63 1.44 -4.61
C ARG A 26 1.27 1.13 -4.02
N LEU A 27 0.36 2.11 -4.01
CA LEU A 27 -1.02 1.94 -3.58
C LEU A 27 -2.01 2.18 -4.73
N PRO A 28 -3.19 1.52 -4.70
CA PRO A 28 -4.22 1.69 -5.70
C PRO A 28 -4.85 3.09 -5.64
N HIS A 29 -5.28 3.59 -6.80
CA HIS A 29 -6.07 4.81 -6.90
C HIS A 29 -7.45 4.65 -6.22
N PRO A 30 -8.01 5.72 -5.64
CA PRO A 30 -9.34 5.68 -5.08
C PRO A 30 -10.41 5.45 -6.15
N VAL A 31 -11.48 4.78 -5.73
CA VAL A 31 -12.71 4.64 -6.52
C VAL A 31 -13.68 5.73 -6.10
N MET A 32 -14.26 6.44 -7.07
CA MET A 32 -15.25 7.47 -6.80
C MET A 32 -16.63 6.86 -6.65
N LEU A 33 -17.19 6.96 -5.44
CA LEU A 33 -18.54 6.52 -5.13
C LEU A 33 -19.31 7.73 -4.58
N GLY A 34 -20.26 8.21 -5.39
CA GLY A 34 -20.89 9.50 -5.17
C GLY A 34 -19.85 10.63 -5.33
N ASN A 35 -19.78 11.53 -4.35
CA ASN A 35 -18.90 12.70 -4.38
C ASN A 35 -17.68 12.55 -3.45
N THR A 36 -17.34 11.31 -3.08
CA THR A 36 -16.26 11.03 -2.12
C THR A 36 -15.42 9.84 -2.53
N GLU A 37 -14.13 9.95 -2.24
CA GLU A 37 -13.12 8.94 -2.54
C GLU A 37 -13.20 7.76 -1.58
N HIS A 38 -13.14 6.56 -2.16
CA HIS A 38 -13.19 5.32 -1.40
C HIS A 38 -12.13 4.31 -1.85
N TRP A 39 -11.60 3.57 -0.89
CA TRP A 39 -10.64 2.51 -1.12
C TRP A 39 -11.26 1.14 -0.89
N SER A 40 -10.90 0.18 -1.74
CA SER A 40 -11.25 -1.22 -1.53
C SER A 40 -10.18 -1.86 -0.64
N ARG A 41 -10.60 -2.45 0.48
CA ARG A 41 -9.70 -3.20 1.36
C ARG A 41 -9.00 -4.33 0.59
N VAL A 42 -9.75 -5.08 -0.23
CA VAL A 42 -9.22 -6.20 -1.00
C VAL A 42 -8.11 -5.75 -1.97
N GLN A 43 -8.27 -4.60 -2.63
CA GLN A 43 -7.20 -4.07 -3.49
C GLN A 43 -5.99 -3.57 -2.70
N LEU A 44 -6.21 -2.96 -1.54
CA LEU A 44 -5.11 -2.55 -0.65
C LEU A 44 -4.31 -3.77 -0.22
N ASP A 45 -4.97 -4.82 0.25
CA ASP A 45 -4.33 -6.06 0.65
C ASP A 45 -3.55 -6.69 -0.52
N GLU A 46 -4.13 -6.78 -1.72
CA GLU A 46 -3.43 -7.28 -2.91
C GLU A 46 -2.16 -6.48 -3.26
N HIS A 47 -2.19 -5.15 -3.11
CA HIS A 47 -1.00 -4.31 -3.34
C HIS A 47 0.05 -4.51 -2.25
N LEU A 48 -0.37 -4.60 -0.98
CA LEU A 48 0.51 -4.90 0.13
C LEU A 48 1.16 -6.28 -0.04
N GLU A 49 0.40 -7.29 -0.45
CA GLU A 49 0.93 -8.63 -0.77
C GLU A 49 1.91 -8.59 -1.94
N ARG A 50 1.73 -7.71 -2.94
CA ARG A 50 2.76 -7.52 -4.00
C ARG A 50 4.02 -6.84 -3.49
N LEU A 51 3.89 -5.92 -2.53
CA LEU A 51 5.02 -5.22 -1.92
C LEU A 51 5.79 -6.11 -0.94
N THR A 52 5.09 -7.01 -0.24
CA THR A 52 5.64 -7.86 0.84
C THR A 52 5.87 -9.31 0.42
N GLY A 53 5.23 -9.78 -0.64
CA GLY A 53 5.31 -11.15 -1.14
C GLY A 53 6.53 -11.43 -2.01
N GLU A 54 6.84 -12.73 -2.16
CA GLU A 54 8.04 -13.35 -2.77
C GLU A 54 8.46 -12.91 -4.18
N ARG A 55 7.78 -11.93 -4.81
CA ARG A 55 8.13 -11.43 -6.15
C ARG A 55 9.15 -10.28 -6.13
N GLN A 56 9.43 -9.69 -4.97
CA GLN A 56 10.76 -9.13 -4.75
C GLN A 56 11.63 -10.29 -4.26
N ALA A 57 12.54 -10.76 -5.11
CA ALA A 57 13.67 -11.56 -4.65
C ALA A 57 14.22 -10.88 -3.39
N ASP A 58 14.17 -11.57 -2.26
CA ASP A 58 14.55 -11.04 -0.96
C ASP A 58 15.95 -10.40 -1.06
N TRP A 59 15.98 -9.08 -1.15
CA TRP A 59 17.22 -8.32 -1.30
C TRP A 59 18.07 -8.39 -0.03
N ARG A 60 17.49 -8.79 1.11
CA ARG A 60 18.22 -9.07 2.35
C ARG A 60 19.00 -10.36 2.24
N ARG A 61 18.48 -11.35 1.50
CA ARG A 61 19.17 -12.61 1.19
C ARG A 61 20.45 -12.40 0.37
N ALA A 62 20.50 -11.32 -0.41
CA ALA A 62 21.69 -10.89 -1.15
C ALA A 62 22.62 -9.96 -0.35
N SER A 63 22.21 -9.52 0.84
CA SER A 63 23.00 -8.61 1.67
C SER A 63 23.97 -9.38 2.58
N PRO A 64 25.29 -9.09 2.55
CA PRO A 64 26.29 -9.76 3.38
C PRO A 64 26.06 -9.64 4.89
N LEU A 65 25.20 -8.70 5.32
CA LEU A 65 24.90 -8.43 6.74
C LEU A 65 23.96 -9.46 7.38
N TYR A 66 23.19 -10.20 6.59
CA TYR A 66 22.14 -11.11 7.09
C TYR A 66 22.40 -12.58 6.76
N ASN A 67 23.51 -12.90 6.09
CA ASN A 67 23.87 -14.25 5.66
C ASN A 67 25.05 -14.80 6.49
N GLY A 68 24.90 -14.74 7.81
CA GLY A 68 25.85 -15.28 8.80
C GLY A 68 25.50 -16.70 9.23
#